data_AF-A0A7Y5TZ98-F1
#
_entry.id   AF-A0A7Y5TZ98-F1
#
_cell.length_a   1.000
_cell.length_b   1.000
_cell.length_c   1.000
_cell.angle_alpha   90.00
_cell.angle_beta   90.00
_cell.angle_gamma   90.00
#
_symmetry.space_group_name_H-M   'P 1'
#
loop_
_entity.id
_entity.type
_entity.pdbx_description
1 polymer ?
#
loop_
_entity_poly.entity_id
_entity_poly.type
_entity_poly.pdbx_seq_one_letter_code
_entity_poly.pdbx_strand_id
1 'polypeptide(L)'
;MLHQIGVGALGPVFRTYEPTRDRLVAVKAFRLDIIPEQAQALADELSRAAEAGLVHPSIVEPIAAGVEGTLAYRAEEYVAAES
;
A
#
# COMPACT_ATOMS: atom_id res chain seq x y z
N MET A 1 -7.68 13.09 2.83
CA MET A 1 -8.85 12.19 2.94
C MET A 1 -8.58 10.93 2.13
N LEU A 2 -8.97 9.76 2.65
CA LEU A 2 -8.89 8.50 1.91
C LEU A 2 -10.15 8.35 1.04
N HIS A 3 -9.98 8.10 -0.26
CA HIS A 3 -11.08 7.74 -1.15
C HIS A 3 -10.91 6.29 -1.59
N GLN A 4 -11.83 5.40 -1.23
CA GLN A 4 -11.73 4.00 -1.62
C GLN A 4 -11.96 3.87 -3.13
N ILE A 5 -10.99 3.29 -3.82
CA ILE A 5 -11.00 3.10 -5.29
C ILE A 5 -11.15 1.63 -5.69
N GLY A 6 -11.04 0.71 -4.74
CA GLY A 6 -11.23 -0.72 -5.01
C GLY A 6 -11.34 -1.54 -3.73
N VAL A 7 -11.87 -2.75 -3.86
CA VAL A 7 -11.92 -3.75 -2.80
C VAL A 7 -11.64 -5.12 -3.39
N GLY A 8 -10.72 -5.85 -2.76
CA GLY A 8 -10.42 -7.24 -3.11
C GLY A 8 -10.47 -8.12 -1.86
N ALA A 9 -10.19 -9.41 -2.03
CA ALA A 9 -10.26 -10.40 -0.94
C ALA A 9 -9.44 -10.02 0.30
N LEU A 10 -8.27 -9.39 0.11
CA LEU A 10 -7.38 -8.98 1.20
C LEU A 10 -7.68 -7.58 1.76
N GLY A 11 -8.74 -6.92 1.30
CA GLY A 11 -9.15 -5.60 1.79
C GLY A 11 -9.14 -4.50 0.71
N PRO A 12 -9.41 -3.25 1.12
CA PRO A 12 -9.61 -2.12 0.22
C PRO A 12 -8.29 -1.51 -0.30
N VAL A 13 -8.41 -0.77 -1.40
CA VAL A 13 -7.39 0.16 -1.90
C VAL A 13 -7.96 1.56 -1.83
N PHE A 14 -7.19 2.51 -1.29
CA PHE A 14 -7.55 3.91 -1.20
C PHE A 14 -6.64 4.77 -2.06
N ARG A 15 -7.19 5.78 -2.73
CA ARG A 15 -6.42 6.92 -3.23
C ARG A 15 -6.29 7.95 -2.11
N THR A 16 -5.09 8.47 -1.91
CA THR A 16 -4.82 9.59 -1.00
C THR A 16 -3.70 10.48 -1.53
N TYR A 17 -3.47 11.60 -0.86
CA TYR A 17 -2.42 12.55 -1.16
C TYR A 17 -1.27 12.38 -0.15
N GLU A 18 -0.04 12.30 -0.66
CA GLU A 18 1.21 12.30 0.11
C GLU A 18 1.76 13.73 0.17
N PRO A 19 1.62 14.46 1.29
CA PRO A 19 1.98 15.88 1.35
C PRO A 19 3.48 16.13 1.19
N THR A 20 4.32 15.24 1.71
CA THR A 20 5.78 15.38 1.71
C THR A 20 6.37 15.36 0.31
N ARG A 21 5.73 14.66 -0.63
CA ARG A 21 6.20 14.48 -2.01
C ARG A 21 5.26 15.08 -3.05
N ASP A 22 4.22 15.80 -2.62
CA ASP A 22 3.22 16.45 -3.47
C ASP A 22 2.67 15.55 -4.58
N ARG A 23 2.16 14.37 -4.21
CA ARG A 23 1.63 13.39 -5.18
C ARG A 23 0.44 12.60 -4.66
N LEU A 24 -0.30 12.01 -5.59
CA LEU A 24 -1.30 11.00 -5.28
C LEU A 24 -0.65 9.62 -5.14
N VAL A 25 -1.11 8.84 -4.17
CA VAL A 25 -0.68 7.47 -3.93
C VAL A 25 -1.88 6.55 -3.74
N ALA A 26 -1.70 5.29 -4.12
CA ALA A 26 -2.62 4.21 -3.79
C ALA A 26 -2.13 3.52 -2.51
N VAL A 27 -3.02 3.32 -1.54
CA VAL A 27 -2.73 2.60 -0.30
C VAL A 27 -3.58 1.34 -0.24
N LYS A 28 -2.92 0.19 -0.35
CA LYS A 28 -3.54 -1.12 -0.09
C LYS A 28 -3.55 -1.37 1.41
N ALA A 29 -4.73 -1.53 1.99
CA ALA A 29 -4.93 -1.91 3.39
C ALA A 29 -5.22 -3.41 3.48
N PHE A 30 -4.42 -4.15 4.27
CA PHE A 30 -4.57 -5.59 4.45
C PHE A 30 -5.44 -5.89 5.66
N ARG A 31 -6.72 -6.22 5.43
CA ARG A 31 -7.66 -6.60 6.50
C ARG A 31 -7.53 -8.08 6.81
N LEU A 32 -6.58 -8.41 7.65
CA LEU A 32 -6.28 -9.76 8.08
C LEU A 32 -6.63 -9.91 9.57
N ASP A 33 -7.14 -11.08 9.96
CA ASP A 33 -7.36 -11.42 11.37
C ASP A 33 -6.04 -11.91 11.98
N ILE A 34 -5.15 -10.96 12.27
CA ILE A 34 -3.78 -11.20 12.73
C ILE A 34 -3.44 -10.30 13.91
N ILE A 35 -2.49 -10.74 14.73
CA ILE A 35 -2.00 -9.98 15.88
C ILE A 35 -1.01 -8.87 15.43
N PRO A 36 -0.76 -7.85 16.26
CA PRO A 36 0.13 -6.73 15.90
C PRO A 36 1.52 -7.16 15.40
N GLU A 37 2.11 -8.18 16.02
CA GLU A 37 3.44 -8.69 15.67
C GLU A 37 3.46 -9.29 14.25
N GLN A 38 2.37 -9.94 13.85
CA GLN A 38 2.22 -10.48 12.50
C GLN A 38 1.97 -9.36 11.48
N ALA A 39 1.22 -8.32 11.85
CA ALA A 39 1.03 -7.15 11.00
C ALA A 39 2.37 -6.43 10.75
N GLN A 40 3.20 -6.31 11.78
CA GLN A 40 4.55 -5.76 11.64
C GLN A 40 5.43 -6.64 10.75
N ALA A 41 5.44 -7.96 10.95
CA ALA A 41 6.22 -8.86 10.11
C ALA A 41 5.78 -8.79 8.62
N LEU A 42 4.48 -8.63 8.36
CA LEU A 42 3.97 -8.41 7.01
C LEU A 42 4.43 -7.06 6.44
N ALA A 43 4.34 -5.98 7.22
CA ALA A 43 4.82 -4.67 6.78
C ALA A 43 6.32 -4.68 6.49
N ASP A 44 7.13 -5.39 7.27
CA ASP A 44 8.56 -5.52 7.05
C ASP A 44 8.87 -6.26 5.73
N GLU A 45 8.13 -7.32 5.42
CA GLU A 45 8.27 -8.03 4.13
C GLU A 45 7.84 -7.16 2.94
N LEU A 46 6.74 -6.41 3.09
CA LEU A 46 6.29 -5.47 2.07
C LEU A 46 7.29 -4.33 1.85
N SER A 47 7.94 -3.84 2.92
CA SER A 47 9.01 -2.85 2.84
C SER A 47 10.24 -3.40 2.13
N ARG A 48 10.65 -4.64 2.44
CA ARG A 48 11.73 -5.32 1.69
C ARG A 48 11.43 -5.40 0.20
N ALA A 49 10.17 -5.67 -0.17
CA ALA A 49 9.77 -5.69 -1.57
C ALA A 49 9.84 -4.31 -2.26
N ALA A 50 9.56 -3.23 -1.52
CA ALA A 50 9.74 -1.86 -2.03
C ALA A 50 11.23 -1.50 -2.21
N GLU A 51 12.06 -1.91 -1.25
CA GLU A 51 13.51 -1.66 -1.26
C GLU A 51 14.26 -2.48 -2.33
N ALA A 52 13.64 -3.57 -2.83
CA ALA A 52 14.21 -4.40 -3.88
C ALA A 52 14.37 -3.68 -5.24
N GLY A 53 13.84 -2.46 -5.39
CA GLY A 53 14.05 -1.63 -6.58
C GLY A 53 13.36 -2.19 -7.82
N LEU A 54 12.06 -2.56 -7.68
CA LEU A 54 11.23 -3.05 -8.78
C LEU A 54 10.85 -1.91 -9.75
N VAL A 55 11.84 -1.44 -10.52
CA VAL A 55 11.68 -0.35 -11.49
C VAL A 55 11.48 -0.94 -12.88
N HIS A 56 10.23 -0.97 -13.35
CA HIS A 56 9.90 -1.43 -14.69
C HIS A 56 8.69 -0.65 -15.24
N PRO A 57 8.69 -0.22 -16.52
CA PRO A 57 7.64 0.64 -17.09
C PRO A 57 6.22 0.03 -17.10
N SER A 58 6.10 -1.27 -16.80
CA SER A 58 4.83 -2.00 -16.77
C SER A 58 4.50 -2.60 -15.40
N ILE A 59 5.22 -2.20 -14.35
CA ILE A 59 4.98 -2.64 -12.98
C ILE A 59 4.79 -1.38 -12.12
N VAL A 60 3.71 -1.33 -11.36
CA VAL A 60 3.49 -0.25 -10.39
C VAL A 60 4.52 -0.37 -9.27
N GLU A 61 5.28 0.69 -9.04
CA GLU A 61 6.35 0.71 -8.05
C GLU A 61 5.78 0.78 -6.62
N PRO A 62 6.15 -0.15 -5.73
CA PRO A 62 5.89 0.00 -4.30
C PRO A 62 6.75 1.12 -3.73
N ILE A 63 6.12 2.03 -2.99
CA ILE A 63 6.79 3.20 -2.40
C ILE A 63 7.25 2.90 -0.97
N ALA A 64 6.37 2.33 -0.17
CA ALA A 64 6.59 2.09 1.25
C ALA A 64 5.57 1.10 1.80
N ALA A 65 5.85 0.54 2.96
CA ALA A 65 4.86 -0.20 3.74
C ALA A 65 4.96 0.19 5.22
N GLY A 66 3.92 -0.13 5.98
CA GLY A 66 3.84 0.18 7.39
C GLY A 66 2.64 -0.46 8.07
N VAL A 67 2.42 -0.09 9.32
CA VAL A 67 1.30 -0.56 10.15
C VAL A 67 0.55 0.63 10.72
N GLU A 68 -0.79 0.55 10.71
CA GLU A 68 -1.69 1.43 11.46
C GLU A 68 -2.52 0.54 12.41
N GLY A 69 -2.20 0.53 13.70
CA GLY A 69 -2.80 -0.40 14.66
C GLY A 69 -2.43 -1.87 14.36
N THR A 70 -3.40 -2.69 13.93
CA THR A 70 -3.17 -4.07 13.45
C THR A 70 -3.22 -4.18 11.92
N LEU A 71 -3.40 -3.05 11.22
CA LEU A 71 -3.57 -3.03 9.78
C LEU A 71 -2.21 -2.78 9.11
N ALA A 72 -1.63 -3.82 8.53
CA ALA A 72 -0.53 -3.64 7.59
C ALA A 72 -1.04 -2.92 6.33
N TYR A 73 -0.21 -2.06 5.75
CA TYR A 73 -0.51 -1.38 4.50
C TYR A 73 0.71 -1.29 3.59
N ARG A 74 0.46 -1.14 2.28
CA ARG A 74 1.46 -0.81 1.27
C ARG A 74 1.00 0.43 0.49
N ALA A 75 1.90 1.39 0.34
CA ALA A 75 1.74 2.56 -0.50
C ALA A 75 2.44 2.32 -1.85
N GLU A 76 1.79 2.71 -2.93
CA GLU A 76 2.22 2.50 -4.32
C GLU A 76 1.91 3.74 -5.16
N GLU A 77 2.56 3.86 -6.31
CA GLU A 77 2.19 4.88 -7.29
C GLU A 77 0.69 4.76 -7.64
N TYR A 78 -0.01 5.89 -7.63
CA TYR A 78 -1.40 5.91 -8.06
C TYR A 78 -1.47 5.96 -9.59
N VAL A 79 -1.91 4.87 -10.20
CA VAL A 79 -2.22 4.81 -11.63
C VAL A 79 -3.73 4.97 -11.82
N ALA A 80 -4.13 6.01 -12.53
CA ALA A 80 -5.52 6.18 -12.95
C ALA A 80 -5.77 5.25 -14.16
N ALA A 81 -6.49 4.15 -13.92
CA ALA A 81 -6.99 3.29 -14.98
C ALA A 81 -8.51 3.43 -15.09
N GLU A 82 -9.02 3.55 -16.30
CA GLU A 82 -10.43 3.31 -16.59
C GLU A 82 -10.64 1.80 -16.73
N SER A 83 -11.71 1.27 -16.12
CA SER A 83 -12.09 -0.15 -16.21
C SER A 83 -13.18 -0.36 -17.24
#